data_AF-A0A2N4U0W6-F1
#
_entry.id   AF-A0A2N4U0W6-F1
#
_cell.length_a   1.000
_cell.length_b   1.000
_cell.length_c   1.000
_cell.angle_alpha   90.00
_cell.angle_beta   90.00
_cell.angle_gamma   90.00
#
_symmetry.space_group_name_H-M   'P 1'
#
loop_
_entity.id
_entity.type
_entity.pdbx_description
1 polymer ?
#
loop_
_entity_poly.entity_id
_entity_poly.type
_entity_poly.pdbx_seq_one_letter_code
_entity_poly.pdbx_strand_id
1 'polypeptide(L)'
;MAMAIEPRSVFTDRRAILFQRRDTMDTASSTSTEARSEIKARVDSWLKAVEANDLKKIMSHYAPDVVAFDAIIQLQFKGAEAYGKHWEACLQMCTNHMTFKLRELDINVDGNLAFAHCLLSCGAQDDGGQEKSSWMRMTTCYKKINGEWLIGHEHISAPFDVQTSKALFDMEPDGTVKLMPTPRGMNTVTPHLVCVGAADAVDFYIKAFKATEMGRLAGPDGKLMHAAVRIGDSVVMLMDEFPECGAVAPTTLKGTPVSVHLYVDDVDKAIEHAVAAGAKVIMPADDMFWGDRYGVLEDPFGHHWSIATHIRDLSYEEIAEASKSAMCGAEGQQQA
;
A
#
# COMPACT_ATOMS: atom_id res chain seq x y z
N MET A 1 -5.23 26.35 -46.78
CA MET A 1 -4.23 26.15 -47.85
C MET A 1 -3.73 24.72 -47.70
N ALA A 2 -4.31 23.82 -48.49
CA ALA A 2 -3.93 22.41 -48.54
C ALA A 2 -2.69 22.25 -49.42
N MET A 3 -1.77 21.34 -49.08
CA MET A 3 -1.02 20.58 -50.09
C MET A 3 -0.64 19.22 -49.51
N ALA A 4 -1.36 18.20 -49.99
CA ALA A 4 -1.00 16.81 -49.95
C ALA A 4 0.17 16.54 -50.92
N ILE A 5 1.02 15.58 -50.59
CA ILE A 5 1.99 15.00 -51.52
C ILE A 5 1.79 13.49 -51.46
N GLU A 6 1.30 12.92 -52.56
CA GLU A 6 1.15 11.48 -52.81
C GLU A 6 2.35 10.92 -53.63
N PRO A 7 2.50 9.58 -53.71
CA PRO A 7 3.81 8.92 -53.69
C PRO A 7 4.33 8.47 -55.07
N ARG A 8 5.65 8.23 -55.16
CA ARG A 8 6.25 7.53 -56.31
C ARG A 8 6.28 6.02 -56.08
N SER A 9 5.64 5.30 -57.01
CA SER A 9 5.74 3.85 -57.13
C SER A 9 7.07 3.43 -57.75
N VAL A 10 7.62 2.31 -57.28
CA VAL A 10 8.53 1.48 -58.05
C VAL A 10 8.15 0.02 -57.77
N PHE A 11 7.47 -0.59 -58.73
CA PHE A 11 7.40 -2.05 -58.83
C PHE A 11 8.68 -2.52 -59.52
N THR A 12 9.44 -3.39 -58.85
CA THR A 12 10.35 -4.32 -59.52
C THR A 12 10.21 -5.71 -58.89
N ASP A 13 9.68 -6.60 -59.73
CA ASP A 13 10.01 -8.02 -59.87
C ASP A 13 9.97 -8.92 -58.62
N ARG A 14 8.86 -9.65 -58.46
CA ARG A 14 8.72 -10.79 -57.54
C ARG A 14 8.39 -12.05 -58.33
N ARG A 15 9.36 -12.63 -59.04
CA ARG A 15 9.31 -14.03 -59.43
C ARG A 15 10.66 -14.69 -59.16
N ALA A 16 10.90 -15.09 -57.90
CA ALA A 16 11.74 -16.24 -57.52
C ALA A 16 11.96 -16.40 -55.99
N ILE A 17 11.00 -16.14 -55.10
CA ILE A 17 11.16 -16.51 -53.66
C ILE A 17 9.79 -16.80 -53.03
N LEU A 18 9.12 -17.89 -53.44
CA LEU A 18 7.79 -18.23 -52.89
C LEU A 18 7.66 -19.69 -52.41
N PHE A 19 8.71 -20.51 -52.51
CA PHE A 19 8.63 -21.92 -52.11
C PHE A 19 9.37 -22.29 -50.81
N GLN A 20 10.19 -21.40 -50.23
CA GLN A 20 10.84 -21.64 -48.93
C GLN A 20 10.21 -20.87 -47.76
N ARG A 21 9.46 -19.78 -48.02
CA ARG A 21 8.87 -18.94 -46.96
C ARG A 21 7.59 -19.52 -46.34
N ARG A 22 6.89 -20.41 -47.04
CA ARG A 22 5.61 -20.96 -46.57
C ARG A 22 5.83 -22.04 -45.51
N ASP A 23 6.74 -22.98 -45.78
CA ASP A 23 7.10 -24.05 -44.83
C ASP A 23 7.78 -23.51 -43.57
N THR A 24 8.62 -22.47 -43.67
CA THR A 24 9.24 -21.84 -42.50
C THR A 24 8.26 -21.06 -41.63
N MET A 25 7.20 -20.48 -42.22
CA MET A 25 6.15 -19.79 -41.46
C MET A 25 5.21 -20.80 -40.79
N ASP A 26 4.83 -21.88 -41.48
CA ASP A 26 3.96 -22.91 -40.91
C ASP A 26 4.68 -23.69 -39.79
N THR A 27 5.97 -23.99 -39.93
CA THR A 27 6.77 -24.65 -38.88
C THR A 27 7.11 -23.75 -37.70
N ALA A 28 7.45 -22.47 -37.93
CA ALA A 28 7.65 -21.50 -36.85
C ALA A 28 6.35 -21.20 -36.08
N SER A 29 5.22 -21.15 -36.79
CA SER A 29 3.88 -20.99 -36.19
C SER A 29 3.45 -22.24 -35.40
N SER A 30 3.80 -23.44 -35.85
CA SER A 30 3.49 -24.69 -35.12
C SER A 30 4.35 -24.85 -33.86
N THR A 31 5.66 -24.61 -33.94
CA THR A 31 6.57 -24.68 -32.79
C THR A 31 6.25 -23.62 -31.72
N SER A 32 5.85 -22.41 -32.13
CA SER A 32 5.38 -21.38 -31.19
C SER A 32 4.09 -21.81 -30.45
N THR A 33 3.19 -22.51 -31.16
CA THR A 33 1.94 -23.02 -30.60
C THR A 33 2.17 -24.18 -29.61
N GLU A 34 3.08 -25.09 -29.94
CA GLU A 34 3.50 -26.18 -29.05
C GLU A 34 4.16 -25.64 -27.78
N ALA A 35 5.13 -24.74 -27.92
CA ALA A 35 5.81 -24.14 -26.79
C ALA A 35 4.86 -23.32 -25.89
N ARG A 36 3.89 -22.59 -26.48
CA ARG A 36 2.82 -21.93 -25.71
C ARG A 36 2.01 -22.92 -24.88
N SER A 37 1.71 -24.10 -25.45
CA SER A 37 0.99 -25.18 -24.76
C SER A 37 1.83 -25.79 -23.64
N GLU A 38 3.15 -25.97 -23.84
CA GLU A 38 4.10 -26.42 -22.80
C GLU A 38 4.13 -25.43 -21.63
N ILE A 39 4.24 -24.12 -21.89
CA ILE A 39 4.22 -23.08 -20.84
C ILE A 39 2.88 -23.09 -20.10
N LYS A 40 1.75 -23.20 -20.80
CA LYS A 40 0.45 -23.30 -20.15
C LYS A 40 0.38 -24.51 -19.21
N ALA A 41 0.88 -25.68 -19.64
CA ALA A 41 0.93 -26.87 -18.80
C ALA A 41 1.84 -26.67 -17.56
N ARG A 42 2.94 -25.91 -17.69
CA ARG A 42 3.79 -25.54 -16.55
C ARG A 42 3.07 -24.63 -15.56
N VAL A 43 2.33 -23.64 -16.05
CA VAL A 43 1.48 -22.77 -15.19
C VAL A 43 0.43 -23.60 -14.45
N ASP A 44 -0.30 -24.47 -15.15
CA ASP A 44 -1.34 -25.31 -14.54
C ASP A 44 -0.76 -26.29 -13.49
N SER A 45 0.45 -26.82 -13.72
CA SER A 45 1.17 -27.66 -12.75
C SER A 45 1.66 -26.86 -11.55
N TRP A 46 2.11 -25.63 -11.75
CA TRP A 46 2.56 -24.75 -10.67
C TRP A 46 1.40 -24.36 -9.76
N LEU A 47 0.23 -23.99 -10.32
CA LEU A 47 -0.97 -23.70 -9.54
C LEU A 47 -1.38 -24.87 -8.63
N LYS A 48 -1.37 -26.09 -9.17
CA LYS A 48 -1.65 -27.30 -8.39
C LYS A 48 -0.66 -27.52 -7.25
N ALA A 49 0.61 -27.16 -7.46
CA ALA A 49 1.63 -27.25 -6.43
C ALA A 49 1.40 -26.24 -5.30
N VAL A 50 1.00 -25.01 -5.66
CA VAL A 50 0.62 -23.95 -4.72
C VAL A 50 -0.62 -24.35 -3.91
N GLU A 51 -1.69 -24.81 -4.57
CA GLU A 51 -2.92 -25.30 -3.90
C GLU A 51 -2.67 -26.49 -2.95
N ALA A 52 -1.68 -27.32 -3.26
CA ALA A 52 -1.27 -28.46 -2.44
C ALA A 52 -0.29 -28.11 -1.32
N ASN A 53 0.14 -26.84 -1.20
CA ASN A 53 1.22 -26.40 -0.31
C ASN A 53 2.51 -27.22 -0.47
N ASP A 54 2.81 -27.70 -1.69
CA ASP A 54 3.98 -28.55 -1.97
C ASP A 54 5.18 -27.68 -2.38
N LEU A 55 5.92 -27.20 -1.39
CA LEU A 55 7.11 -26.35 -1.59
C LEU A 55 8.10 -26.98 -2.57
N LYS A 56 8.34 -28.29 -2.47
CA LYS A 56 9.30 -28.99 -3.35
C LYS A 56 8.82 -28.95 -4.80
N LYS A 57 7.52 -29.17 -5.02
CA LYS A 57 6.93 -29.11 -6.36
C LYS A 57 6.89 -27.68 -6.89
N ILE A 58 6.54 -26.69 -6.07
CA ILE A 58 6.60 -25.27 -6.43
C ILE A 58 8.00 -24.92 -6.90
N MET A 59 9.02 -25.22 -6.09
CA MET A 59 10.41 -24.89 -6.40
C MET A 59 10.97 -25.64 -7.62
N SER A 60 10.39 -26.78 -8.00
CA SER A 60 10.75 -27.49 -9.24
C SER A 60 10.37 -26.73 -10.54
N HIS A 61 9.56 -25.69 -10.42
CA HIS A 61 9.22 -24.82 -11.57
C HIS A 61 10.25 -23.74 -11.85
N TYR A 62 11.17 -23.47 -10.91
CA TYR A 62 12.10 -22.35 -10.99
C TYR A 62 13.49 -22.79 -11.46
N ALA A 63 14.15 -21.89 -12.19
CA ALA A 63 15.56 -22.06 -12.52
C ALA A 63 16.43 -21.84 -11.27
N PRO A 64 17.59 -22.53 -11.13
CA PRO A 64 18.47 -22.36 -9.98
C PRO A 64 18.90 -20.89 -9.71
N ASP A 65 18.99 -20.10 -10.78
CA ASP A 65 19.40 -18.70 -10.81
C ASP A 65 18.23 -17.72 -10.96
N VAL A 66 17.00 -18.12 -10.58
CA VAL A 66 15.81 -17.25 -10.62
C VAL A 66 16.05 -15.92 -9.90
N VAL A 67 15.53 -14.83 -10.46
CA VAL A 67 15.38 -13.55 -9.75
C VAL A 67 13.90 -13.28 -9.57
N ALA A 68 13.43 -13.11 -8.34
CA ALA A 68 12.01 -12.87 -8.04
C ALA A 68 11.82 -11.51 -7.37
N PHE A 69 10.84 -10.74 -7.85
CA PHE A 69 10.29 -9.56 -7.18
C PHE A 69 8.93 -9.96 -6.62
N ASP A 70 8.93 -10.43 -5.38
CA ASP A 70 7.68 -10.79 -4.70
C ASP A 70 6.96 -9.52 -4.20
N ALA A 71 5.68 -9.66 -3.89
CA ALA A 71 4.85 -8.54 -3.46
C ALA A 71 5.21 -8.02 -2.05
N ILE A 72 5.98 -8.78 -1.27
CA ILE A 72 6.22 -8.52 0.16
C ILE A 72 7.68 -8.75 0.59
N ILE A 73 8.02 -8.18 1.74
CA ILE A 73 9.25 -8.38 2.52
C ILE A 73 10.53 -7.80 1.90
N GLN A 74 10.97 -8.28 0.73
CA GLN A 74 12.23 -7.86 0.11
C GLN A 74 12.01 -7.27 -1.28
N LEU A 75 12.86 -6.32 -1.66
CA LEU A 75 12.85 -5.77 -3.02
C LEU A 75 13.11 -6.83 -4.09
N GLN A 76 13.90 -7.86 -3.76
CA GLN A 76 14.15 -8.99 -4.65
C GLN A 76 14.75 -10.19 -3.90
N PHE A 77 14.53 -11.38 -4.44
CA PHE A 77 15.21 -12.62 -4.08
C PHE A 77 16.06 -13.09 -5.25
N LYS A 78 17.28 -13.58 -4.97
CA LYS A 78 18.22 -14.06 -5.97
C LYS A 78 18.59 -15.52 -5.70
N GLY A 79 18.32 -16.38 -6.67
CA GLY A 79 18.54 -17.81 -6.63
C GLY A 79 17.40 -18.58 -5.97
N ALA A 80 17.23 -19.83 -6.39
CA ALA A 80 16.15 -20.70 -5.95
C ALA A 80 16.20 -21.00 -4.44
N GLU A 81 17.39 -21.04 -3.83
CA GLU A 81 17.50 -21.26 -2.38
C GLU A 81 16.91 -20.10 -1.58
N ALA A 82 17.29 -18.86 -1.91
CA ALA A 82 16.80 -17.67 -1.22
C ALA A 82 15.29 -17.51 -1.41
N TYR A 83 14.80 -17.74 -2.63
CA TYR A 83 13.38 -17.64 -2.91
C TYR A 83 12.56 -18.80 -2.31
N GLY A 84 13.13 -20.00 -2.24
CA GLY A 84 12.51 -21.15 -1.58
C GLY A 84 12.28 -20.92 -0.08
N LYS A 85 13.23 -20.28 0.61
CA LYS A 85 13.06 -19.87 2.03
C LYS A 85 11.93 -18.85 2.19
N HIS A 86 11.75 -17.95 1.23
CA HIS A 86 10.63 -17.01 1.23
C HIS A 86 9.30 -17.74 1.04
N TRP A 87 9.20 -18.62 0.05
CA TRP A 87 8.02 -19.47 -0.16
C TRP A 87 7.67 -20.28 1.09
N GLU A 88 8.65 -20.89 1.75
CA GLU A 88 8.43 -21.62 3.01
C GLU A 88 7.81 -20.74 4.09
N ALA A 89 8.31 -19.51 4.27
CA ALA A 89 7.75 -18.56 5.22
C ALA A 89 6.31 -18.14 4.84
N CYS A 90 6.04 -17.87 3.56
CA CYS A 90 4.69 -17.53 3.08
C CYS A 90 3.69 -18.67 3.33
N LEU A 91 4.08 -19.91 3.07
CA LEU A 91 3.25 -21.09 3.33
C LEU A 91 2.93 -21.28 4.81
N GLN A 92 3.84 -20.90 5.71
CA GLN A 92 3.61 -20.96 7.17
C GLN A 92 2.68 -19.85 7.66
N MET A 93 2.72 -18.66 7.04
CA MET A 93 1.83 -17.54 7.39
C MET A 93 0.39 -17.78 6.95
N CYS A 94 0.19 -18.51 5.85
CA CYS A 94 -1.12 -18.91 5.38
C CYS A 94 -1.51 -20.26 5.99
N THR A 95 -1.96 -20.26 7.25
CA THR A 95 -2.33 -21.49 7.98
C THR A 95 -3.55 -22.22 7.39
N ASN A 96 -4.36 -21.53 6.60
CA ASN A 96 -5.54 -22.06 5.92
C ASN A 96 -5.25 -22.31 4.43
N HIS A 97 -6.19 -22.95 3.73
CA HIS A 97 -6.04 -23.30 2.32
C HIS A 97 -5.79 -22.06 1.45
N MET A 98 -4.57 -21.95 0.91
CA MET A 98 -4.22 -20.89 -0.04
C MET A 98 -4.95 -21.11 -1.37
N THR A 99 -5.39 -20.02 -1.97
CA THR A 99 -6.12 -20.01 -3.24
C THR A 99 -5.42 -19.09 -4.23
N PHE A 100 -5.08 -19.64 -5.40
CA PHE A 100 -4.49 -18.90 -6.51
C PHE A 100 -5.41 -19.06 -7.72
N LYS A 101 -5.94 -17.95 -8.25
CA LYS A 101 -6.76 -17.97 -9.48
C LYS A 101 -6.16 -17.01 -10.50
N LEU A 102 -5.98 -17.47 -11.72
CA LEU A 102 -5.47 -16.64 -12.81
C LEU A 102 -6.62 -16.15 -13.70
N ARG A 103 -6.51 -14.90 -14.14
CA ARG A 103 -7.40 -14.31 -15.14
C ARG A 103 -6.56 -13.58 -16.19
N GLU A 104 -7.02 -13.61 -17.43
CA GLU A 104 -6.37 -12.92 -18.56
C GLU A 104 -4.90 -13.32 -18.73
N LEU A 105 -4.63 -14.64 -18.64
CA LEU A 105 -3.31 -15.19 -18.91
C LEU A 105 -2.95 -15.03 -20.39
N ASP A 106 -1.98 -14.18 -20.66
CA ASP A 106 -1.34 -14.07 -21.96
C ASP A 106 0.06 -14.68 -21.93
N ILE A 107 0.44 -15.36 -23.01
CA ILE A 107 1.69 -16.09 -23.14
C ILE A 107 2.31 -15.78 -24.50
N ASN A 108 3.55 -15.30 -24.47
CA ASN A 108 4.35 -15.00 -25.65
C ASN A 108 5.64 -15.83 -25.61
N VAL A 109 5.99 -16.43 -26.74
CA VAL A 109 7.13 -17.33 -26.86
C VAL A 109 7.99 -16.91 -28.06
N ASP A 110 9.30 -16.86 -27.85
CA ASP A 110 10.30 -16.67 -28.89
C ASP A 110 11.50 -17.59 -28.65
N GLY A 111 11.61 -18.64 -29.45
CA GLY A 111 12.65 -19.66 -29.33
C GLY A 111 12.67 -20.34 -27.96
N ASN A 112 13.76 -20.15 -27.22
CA ASN A 112 13.97 -20.72 -25.87
C ASN A 112 13.61 -19.76 -24.73
N LEU A 113 12.94 -18.65 -25.04
CA LEU A 113 12.43 -17.69 -24.06
C LEU A 113 10.91 -17.56 -24.20
N ALA A 114 10.27 -17.32 -23.07
CA ALA A 114 8.86 -16.94 -23.05
C ALA A 114 8.60 -15.96 -21.92
N PHE A 115 7.55 -15.15 -22.05
CA PHE A 115 6.99 -14.41 -20.93
C PHE A 115 5.48 -14.61 -20.89
N ALA A 116 4.94 -14.62 -19.68
CA ALA A 116 3.51 -14.64 -19.44
C ALA A 116 3.15 -13.56 -18.44
N HIS A 117 1.94 -13.01 -18.58
CA HIS A 117 1.38 -12.11 -17.59
C HIS A 117 -0.10 -12.40 -17.38
N CYS A 118 -0.59 -12.15 -16.17
CA CYS A 118 -1.97 -12.33 -15.81
C CYS A 118 -2.36 -11.48 -14.59
N LEU A 119 -3.66 -11.40 -14.34
CA LEU A 119 -4.18 -11.04 -13.03
C LEU A 119 -4.20 -12.29 -12.16
N LEU A 120 -3.65 -12.18 -10.95
CA LEU A 120 -3.53 -13.24 -9.97
C LEU A 120 -4.38 -12.90 -8.75
N SER A 121 -5.44 -13.66 -8.49
CA SER A 121 -6.14 -13.63 -7.20
C SER A 121 -5.37 -14.52 -6.24
N CYS A 122 -4.90 -13.95 -5.14
CA CYS A 122 -4.22 -14.64 -4.06
C CYS A 122 -4.98 -14.41 -2.76
N GLY A 123 -5.16 -15.47 -1.97
CA GLY A 123 -5.83 -15.37 -0.68
C GLY A 123 -5.84 -16.68 0.09
N ALA A 124 -6.43 -16.64 1.26
CA ALA A 124 -6.68 -17.81 2.09
C ALA A 124 -8.13 -17.81 2.57
N GLN A 125 -8.63 -18.99 2.93
CA GLN A 125 -9.89 -19.09 3.66
C GLN A 125 -9.70 -18.58 5.09
N ASP A 126 -10.70 -17.90 5.66
CA ASP A 126 -10.74 -17.67 7.10
C ASP A 126 -11.27 -18.90 7.87
N ASP A 127 -11.31 -18.82 9.20
CA ASP A 127 -11.77 -19.92 10.06
C ASP A 127 -13.23 -20.33 9.81
N GLY A 128 -14.01 -19.46 9.17
CA GLY A 128 -15.39 -19.72 8.74
C GLY A 128 -15.50 -20.35 7.35
N GLY A 129 -14.37 -20.62 6.68
CA GLY A 129 -14.31 -21.14 5.32
C GLY A 129 -14.58 -20.10 4.23
N GLN A 130 -14.69 -18.80 4.59
CA GLN A 130 -14.88 -17.75 3.61
C GLN A 130 -13.55 -17.38 2.96
N GLU A 131 -13.50 -17.40 1.62
CA GLU A 131 -12.30 -16.99 0.88
C GLU A 131 -12.06 -15.48 1.04
N LYS A 132 -10.89 -15.12 1.55
CA LYS A 132 -10.37 -13.75 1.57
C LYS A 132 -9.21 -13.66 0.61
N SER A 133 -9.54 -13.30 -0.63
CA SER A 133 -8.57 -13.10 -1.70
C SER A 133 -8.61 -11.67 -2.24
N SER A 134 -7.49 -11.27 -2.84
CA SER A 134 -7.27 -9.97 -3.46
C SER A 134 -6.56 -10.17 -4.80
N TRP A 135 -6.83 -9.29 -5.76
CA TRP A 135 -6.19 -9.34 -7.07
C TRP A 135 -4.84 -8.60 -7.06
N MET A 136 -3.87 -9.22 -7.71
CA MET A 136 -2.53 -8.71 -7.96
C MET A 136 -2.20 -8.91 -9.44
N ARG A 137 -1.04 -8.41 -9.86
CA ARG A 137 -0.49 -8.63 -11.19
C ARG A 137 0.68 -9.58 -11.07
N MET A 138 0.79 -10.51 -12.01
CA MET A 138 1.90 -11.44 -12.08
C MET A 138 2.52 -11.38 -13.48
N THR A 139 3.84 -11.35 -13.54
CA THR A 139 4.64 -11.55 -14.76
C THR A 139 5.67 -12.63 -14.49
N THR A 140 5.75 -13.62 -15.37
CA THR A 140 6.73 -14.71 -15.29
C THR A 140 7.49 -14.80 -16.60
N CYS A 141 8.82 -14.83 -16.52
CA CYS A 141 9.69 -15.08 -17.67
C CYS A 141 10.28 -16.49 -17.56
N TYR A 142 10.14 -17.25 -18.63
CA TYR A 142 10.61 -18.62 -18.73
C TYR A 142 11.83 -18.71 -19.65
N LYS A 143 12.70 -19.66 -19.34
CA LYS A 143 13.79 -20.08 -20.21
C LYS A 143 13.79 -21.59 -20.34
N LYS A 144 14.05 -22.10 -21.55
CA LYS A 144 14.18 -23.53 -21.81
C LYS A 144 15.62 -23.97 -21.50
N ILE A 145 15.80 -24.79 -20.47
CA ILE A 145 17.08 -25.34 -20.02
C ILE A 145 17.02 -26.86 -20.17
N ASN A 146 17.92 -27.45 -20.95
CA ASN A 146 17.98 -28.90 -21.19
C ASN A 146 16.62 -29.51 -21.63
N GLY A 147 15.85 -28.75 -22.42
CA GLY A 147 14.53 -29.15 -22.89
C GLY A 147 13.36 -28.86 -21.94
N GLU A 148 13.61 -28.40 -20.72
CA GLU A 148 12.58 -28.06 -19.74
C GLU A 148 12.39 -26.54 -19.62
N TRP A 149 11.14 -26.09 -19.57
CA TRP A 149 10.81 -24.69 -19.29
C TRP A 149 10.81 -24.40 -17.79
N LEU A 150 11.71 -23.51 -17.38
CA LEU A 150 11.86 -23.07 -15.99
C LEU A 150 11.64 -21.56 -15.88
N ILE A 151 11.05 -21.13 -14.76
CA ILE A 151 10.87 -19.71 -14.44
C ILE A 151 12.25 -19.13 -14.09
N GLY A 152 12.73 -18.22 -14.94
CA GLY A 152 13.98 -17.48 -14.72
C GLY A 152 13.76 -16.12 -14.05
N HIS A 153 12.57 -15.54 -14.17
CA HIS A 153 12.18 -14.32 -13.46
C HIS A 153 10.70 -14.34 -13.13
N GLU A 154 10.35 -13.80 -11.96
CA GLU A 154 8.97 -13.61 -11.54
C GLU A 154 8.81 -12.22 -10.91
N HIS A 155 7.66 -11.59 -11.16
CA HIS A 155 7.28 -10.34 -10.53
C HIS A 155 5.79 -10.39 -10.16
N ILE A 156 5.49 -10.29 -8.87
CA ILE A 156 4.14 -10.18 -8.31
C ILE A 156 4.00 -8.83 -7.63
N SER A 157 2.91 -8.11 -7.89
CA SER A 157 2.69 -6.81 -7.24
C SER A 157 1.24 -6.36 -7.20
N ALA A 158 0.89 -5.61 -6.15
CA ALA A 158 -0.34 -4.82 -6.06
C ALA A 158 -0.05 -3.34 -6.41
N PRO A 159 -1.01 -2.61 -7.01
CA PRO A 159 -0.94 -1.15 -7.08
C PRO A 159 -1.07 -0.54 -5.68
N PHE A 160 -0.69 0.73 -5.53
CA PHE A 160 -0.87 1.47 -4.28
C PHE A 160 -1.55 2.82 -4.53
N ASP A 161 -2.22 3.33 -3.50
CA ASP A 161 -2.81 4.65 -3.48
C ASP A 161 -1.73 5.70 -3.19
N VAL A 162 -1.58 6.68 -4.09
CA VAL A 162 -0.47 7.65 -4.02
C VAL A 162 -0.61 8.62 -2.83
N GLN A 163 -1.83 8.83 -2.32
CA GLN A 163 -2.07 9.75 -1.22
C GLN A 163 -1.77 9.10 0.14
N THR A 164 -2.11 7.82 0.28
CA THR A 164 -1.99 7.08 1.54
C THR A 164 -0.81 6.11 1.58
N SER A 165 -0.15 5.89 0.44
CA SER A 165 0.91 4.89 0.27
C SER A 165 0.50 3.45 0.61
N LYS A 166 -0.81 3.17 0.67
CA LYS A 166 -1.35 1.83 0.98
C LYS A 166 -1.57 1.02 -0.29
N ALA A 167 -1.28 -0.27 -0.22
CA ALA A 167 -1.61 -1.21 -1.29
C ALA A 167 -3.14 -1.28 -1.52
N LEU A 168 -3.53 -1.39 -2.78
CA LEU A 168 -4.93 -1.45 -3.23
C LEU A 168 -5.33 -2.90 -3.51
N PHE A 169 -5.97 -3.51 -2.52
CA PHE A 169 -6.46 -4.89 -2.57
C PHE A 169 -7.97 -5.01 -2.89
N ASP A 170 -8.63 -3.87 -3.07
CA ASP A 170 -10.06 -3.74 -3.35
C ASP A 170 -10.37 -3.62 -4.85
N MET A 171 -9.36 -3.68 -5.72
CA MET A 171 -9.54 -3.54 -7.17
C MET A 171 -9.95 -4.88 -7.80
N GLU A 172 -10.98 -4.85 -8.66
CA GLU A 172 -11.45 -6.01 -9.42
C GLU A 172 -11.00 -5.95 -10.90
N PRO A 173 -10.86 -7.10 -11.59
CA PRO A 173 -10.40 -7.17 -12.97
C PRO A 173 -11.24 -6.40 -13.99
N ASP A 174 -12.53 -6.18 -13.71
CA ASP A 174 -13.42 -5.41 -14.58
C ASP A 174 -13.33 -3.89 -14.35
N GLY A 175 -12.40 -3.45 -13.49
CA GLY A 175 -12.19 -2.05 -13.14
C GLY A 175 -13.10 -1.55 -12.02
N THR A 176 -13.96 -2.40 -11.46
CA THR A 176 -14.76 -2.03 -10.29
C THR A 176 -13.95 -2.09 -9.00
N VAL A 177 -14.49 -1.49 -7.94
CA VAL A 177 -13.89 -1.50 -6.61
C VAL A 177 -14.80 -2.29 -5.68
N LYS A 178 -14.26 -3.34 -5.08
CA LYS A 178 -14.92 -4.12 -4.04
C LYS A 178 -15.22 -3.24 -2.84
N LEU A 179 -16.45 -3.34 -2.34
CA LEU A 179 -16.84 -2.67 -1.10
C LEU A 179 -16.05 -3.26 0.08
N MET A 180 -15.24 -2.41 0.71
CA MET A 180 -14.47 -2.74 1.90
C MET A 180 -15.16 -2.17 3.14
N PRO A 181 -15.12 -2.86 4.30
CA PRO A 181 -15.70 -2.34 5.54
C PRO A 181 -15.10 -1.00 5.97
N THR A 182 -13.80 -0.82 5.71
CA THR A 182 -13.11 0.47 5.89
C THR A 182 -13.03 1.17 4.53
N PRO A 183 -13.61 2.37 4.38
CA PRO A 183 -13.51 3.12 3.13
C PRO A 183 -12.06 3.41 2.74
N ARG A 184 -11.79 3.52 1.43
CA ARG A 184 -10.46 3.87 0.92
C ARG A 184 -10.02 5.22 1.49
N GLY A 185 -8.76 5.26 1.94
CA GLY A 185 -8.18 6.46 2.54
C GLY A 185 -8.57 6.71 3.99
N MET A 186 -9.35 5.81 4.62
CA MET A 186 -9.63 5.82 6.05
C MET A 186 -8.76 4.81 6.79
N ASN A 187 -8.67 5.00 8.11
CA ASN A 187 -8.06 4.06 9.04
C ASN A 187 -9.15 3.41 9.91
N THR A 188 -8.86 2.22 10.45
CA THR A 188 -9.76 1.52 11.37
C THR A 188 -10.16 2.39 12.57
N VAL A 189 -9.22 3.23 13.04
CA VAL A 189 -9.47 4.25 14.06
C VAL A 189 -9.29 5.62 13.40
N THR A 190 -10.32 6.45 13.50
CA THR A 190 -10.31 7.83 12.96
C THR A 190 -10.83 8.76 14.06
N PRO A 191 -10.03 9.72 14.56
CA PRO A 191 -10.47 10.67 15.57
C PRO A 191 -11.68 11.49 15.08
N HIS A 192 -12.62 11.75 15.99
CA HIS A 192 -13.76 12.63 15.73
C HIS A 192 -13.77 13.75 16.77
N LEU A 193 -13.44 14.96 16.34
CA LEU A 193 -13.28 16.12 17.21
C LEU A 193 -14.60 16.91 17.27
N VAL A 194 -15.03 17.24 18.48
CA VAL A 194 -16.17 18.12 18.72
C VAL A 194 -15.66 19.51 19.03
N CYS A 195 -16.13 20.50 18.28
CA CYS A 195 -15.65 21.88 18.41
C CYS A 195 -16.82 22.84 18.63
N VAL A 196 -16.57 23.95 19.32
CA VAL A 196 -17.41 25.14 19.18
C VAL A 196 -16.94 25.85 17.91
N GLY A 197 -17.74 25.84 16.84
CA GLY A 197 -17.35 26.42 15.55
C GLY A 197 -16.46 25.49 14.74
N ALA A 198 -16.93 24.29 14.40
CA ALA A 198 -16.14 23.29 13.68
C ALA A 198 -15.67 23.76 12.28
N ALA A 199 -16.39 24.71 11.67
CA ALA A 199 -15.94 25.33 10.42
C ALA A 199 -14.61 26.09 10.58
N ASP A 200 -14.44 26.81 11.69
CA ASP A 200 -13.21 27.52 12.00
C ASP A 200 -12.08 26.53 12.34
N ALA A 201 -12.42 25.38 12.93
CA ALA A 201 -11.47 24.31 13.22
C ALA A 201 -10.89 23.68 11.94
N VAL A 202 -11.72 23.46 10.93
CA VAL A 202 -11.24 23.03 9.60
C VAL A 202 -10.24 24.05 9.04
N ASP A 203 -10.58 25.34 9.07
CA ASP A 203 -9.71 26.40 8.55
C ASP A 203 -8.39 26.51 9.34
N PHE A 204 -8.45 26.30 10.65
CA PHE A 204 -7.26 26.23 11.50
C PHE A 204 -6.37 25.05 11.11
N TYR A 205 -6.90 23.83 10.97
CA TYR A 205 -6.08 22.66 10.64
C TYR A 205 -5.47 22.74 9.22
N ILE A 206 -6.16 23.37 8.26
CA ILE A 206 -5.59 23.67 6.94
C ILE A 206 -4.34 24.55 7.08
N LYS A 207 -4.40 25.60 7.92
CA LYS A 207 -3.29 26.54 8.11
C LYS A 207 -2.17 25.96 8.98
N ALA A 208 -2.51 25.37 10.12
CA ALA A 208 -1.58 24.89 11.13
C ALA A 208 -0.87 23.60 10.71
N PHE A 209 -1.63 22.64 10.17
CA PHE A 209 -1.13 21.29 9.89
C PHE A 209 -1.12 20.95 8.40
N LYS A 210 -1.31 21.95 7.53
CA LYS A 210 -1.37 21.78 6.06
C LYS A 210 -2.44 20.75 5.66
N ALA A 211 -3.53 20.71 6.42
CA ALA A 211 -4.60 19.75 6.19
C ALA A 211 -5.28 20.01 4.83
N THR A 212 -5.75 18.95 4.19
CA THR A 212 -6.62 19.05 3.00
C THR A 212 -8.06 18.82 3.42
N GLU A 213 -8.95 19.77 3.13
CA GLU A 213 -10.37 19.59 3.38
C GLU A 213 -10.96 18.51 2.47
N MET A 214 -11.67 17.54 3.06
CA MET A 214 -12.36 16.48 2.34
C MET A 214 -13.84 16.81 2.10
N GLY A 215 -14.44 17.62 2.98
CA GLY A 215 -15.78 18.15 2.83
C GLY A 215 -16.40 18.59 4.15
N ARG A 216 -17.52 19.32 4.04
CA ARG A 216 -18.37 19.75 5.16
C ARG A 216 -19.83 19.46 4.84
N LEU A 217 -20.59 19.15 5.88
CA LEU A 217 -22.04 18.98 5.84
C LEU A 217 -22.66 19.83 6.95
N ALA A 218 -23.24 20.95 6.55
CA ALA A 218 -24.00 21.81 7.45
C ALA A 218 -25.41 21.25 7.70
N GLY A 219 -25.87 21.36 8.93
CA GLY A 219 -27.25 21.14 9.33
C GLY A 219 -28.15 22.34 9.03
N PRO A 220 -29.46 22.22 9.28
CA PRO A 220 -30.43 23.27 8.98
C PRO A 220 -30.19 24.61 9.69
N ASP A 221 -29.52 24.58 10.84
CA ASP A 221 -29.16 25.74 11.66
C ASP A 221 -27.78 26.32 11.31
N GLY A 222 -27.10 25.75 10.30
CA GLY A 222 -25.77 26.17 9.85
C GLY A 222 -24.61 25.55 10.63
N LYS A 223 -24.86 24.83 11.73
CA LYS A 223 -23.83 24.06 12.44
C LYS A 223 -23.37 22.89 11.59
N LEU A 224 -22.09 22.53 11.65
CA LEU A 224 -21.58 21.35 10.95
C LEU A 224 -21.99 20.08 11.69
N MET A 225 -22.85 19.29 11.05
CA MET A 225 -23.14 17.93 11.49
C MET A 225 -21.95 17.00 11.20
N HIS A 226 -21.16 17.32 10.18
CA HIS A 226 -19.95 16.59 9.84
C HIS A 226 -19.00 17.46 9.02
N ALA A 227 -17.70 17.27 9.24
CA ALA A 227 -16.64 17.67 8.35
C ALA A 227 -15.50 16.66 8.46
N ALA A 228 -14.61 16.67 7.47
CA ALA A 228 -13.40 15.87 7.51
C ALA A 228 -12.24 16.62 6.87
N VAL A 229 -11.08 16.49 7.50
CA VAL A 229 -9.79 16.94 6.96
C VAL A 229 -8.82 15.77 6.91
N ARG A 230 -7.91 15.81 5.94
CA ARG A 230 -6.77 14.90 5.86
C ARG A 230 -5.49 15.60 6.30
N ILE A 231 -4.76 14.99 7.22
CA ILE A 231 -3.44 15.42 7.67
C ILE A 231 -2.48 14.27 7.39
N GLY A 232 -1.54 14.46 6.45
CA GLY A 232 -0.71 13.36 5.94
C GLY A 232 -1.55 12.26 5.32
N ASP A 233 -1.43 11.03 5.83
CA ASP A 233 -2.19 9.85 5.41
C ASP A 233 -3.44 9.59 6.26
N SER A 234 -3.68 10.43 7.27
CA SER A 234 -4.70 10.23 8.30
C SER A 234 -5.85 11.20 8.14
N VAL A 235 -7.05 10.75 8.49
CA VAL A 235 -8.27 11.57 8.47
C VAL A 235 -8.64 11.96 9.89
N VAL A 236 -9.12 13.19 10.05
CA VAL A 236 -9.71 13.68 11.29
C VAL A 236 -11.11 14.18 10.94
N MET A 237 -12.11 13.61 11.61
CA MET A 237 -13.49 14.02 11.47
C MET A 237 -13.79 15.12 12.49
N LEU A 238 -14.69 16.03 12.14
CA LEU A 238 -15.11 17.13 12.99
C LEU A 238 -16.63 17.28 12.97
N MET A 239 -17.18 17.80 14.05
CA MET A 239 -18.54 18.36 14.06
C MET A 239 -18.64 19.47 15.10
N ASP A 240 -19.64 20.32 14.93
CA ASP A 240 -20.02 21.28 15.97
C ASP A 240 -20.53 20.57 17.22
N GLU A 241 -20.50 21.27 18.35
CA GLU A 241 -21.13 20.76 19.57
C GLU A 241 -22.66 20.72 19.46
N PHE A 242 -23.21 19.61 19.93
CA PHE A 242 -24.64 19.34 20.10
C PHE A 242 -24.83 18.71 21.50
N PRO A 243 -24.85 19.52 22.57
CA PRO A 243 -24.97 19.03 23.94
C PRO A 243 -26.21 18.15 24.17
N GLU A 244 -27.30 18.40 23.45
CA GLU A 244 -28.53 17.61 23.44
C GLU A 244 -28.32 16.16 22.96
N CYS A 245 -27.27 15.92 22.17
CA CYS A 245 -26.85 14.60 21.69
C CYS A 245 -25.64 14.05 22.44
N GLY A 246 -25.20 14.71 23.53
CA GLY A 246 -24.01 14.32 24.29
C GLY A 246 -22.68 14.68 23.62
N ALA A 247 -22.70 15.45 22.55
CA ALA A 247 -21.51 15.93 21.85
C ALA A 247 -21.07 17.29 22.41
N VAL A 248 -20.04 17.30 23.24
CA VAL A 248 -19.60 18.50 23.95
C VAL A 248 -18.11 18.76 23.67
N ALA A 249 -17.79 19.99 23.29
CA ALA A 249 -16.41 20.39 22.99
C ALA A 249 -15.54 20.51 24.25
N PRO A 250 -14.20 20.36 24.15
CA PRO A 250 -13.29 20.52 25.27
C PRO A 250 -13.38 21.88 25.96
N THR A 251 -13.62 22.97 25.21
CA THR A 251 -13.81 24.32 25.75
C THR A 251 -15.01 24.40 26.69
N THR A 252 -16.12 23.74 26.34
CA THR A 252 -17.32 23.64 27.19
C THR A 252 -17.08 22.73 28.40
N LEU A 253 -16.33 21.63 28.22
CA LEU A 253 -15.93 20.71 29.30
C LEU A 253 -14.81 21.25 30.21
N LYS A 254 -14.12 22.31 29.77
CA LYS A 254 -12.91 22.87 30.41
C LYS A 254 -11.76 21.86 30.52
N GLY A 255 -11.60 21.02 29.50
CA GLY A 255 -10.50 20.08 29.38
C GLY A 255 -10.77 18.97 28.36
N THR A 256 -9.70 18.27 27.97
CA THR A 256 -9.76 17.06 27.15
C THR A 256 -8.92 15.96 27.79
N PRO A 257 -9.42 14.71 27.85
CA PRO A 257 -8.62 13.56 28.31
C PRO A 257 -7.83 12.91 27.17
N VAL A 258 -8.00 13.38 25.93
CA VAL A 258 -7.38 12.80 24.73
C VAL A 258 -6.40 13.80 24.13
N SER A 259 -5.21 13.31 23.78
CA SER A 259 -4.26 14.00 22.90
C SER A 259 -4.21 13.26 21.57
N VAL A 260 -4.33 13.98 20.46
CA VAL A 260 -4.13 13.43 19.12
C VAL A 260 -2.65 13.49 18.78
N HIS A 261 -2.05 12.36 18.45
CA HIS A 261 -0.62 12.26 18.16
C HIS A 261 -0.34 12.43 16.67
N LEU A 262 0.50 13.40 16.32
CA LEU A 262 0.86 13.75 14.96
C LEU A 262 2.37 13.65 14.77
N TYR A 263 2.80 12.71 13.94
CA TYR A 263 4.16 12.68 13.44
C TYR A 263 4.35 13.68 12.29
N VAL A 264 5.47 14.39 12.32
CA VAL A 264 5.87 15.38 11.32
C VAL A 264 7.35 15.24 10.98
N ASP A 265 7.75 15.73 9.83
CA ASP A 265 9.17 15.74 9.41
C ASP A 265 10.04 16.63 10.32
N ASP A 266 9.47 17.69 10.91
CA ASP A 266 10.18 18.67 11.72
C ASP A 266 9.25 19.27 12.80
N VAL A 267 9.44 18.86 14.06
CA VAL A 267 8.62 19.30 15.21
C VAL A 267 8.68 20.80 15.43
N ASP A 268 9.87 21.41 15.37
CA ASP A 268 10.02 22.82 15.71
C ASP A 268 9.27 23.70 14.71
N LYS A 269 9.42 23.42 13.41
CA LYS A 269 8.69 24.15 12.36
C LYS A 269 7.19 23.90 12.43
N ALA A 270 6.76 22.68 12.74
CA ALA A 270 5.34 22.37 12.88
C ALA A 270 4.72 23.14 14.06
N ILE A 271 5.41 23.20 15.20
CA ILE A 271 4.99 23.97 16.37
C ILE A 271 4.96 25.46 16.04
N GLU A 272 6.00 26.01 15.42
CA GLU A 272 6.04 27.42 15.03
C GLU A 272 4.85 27.80 14.14
N HIS A 273 4.56 27.01 13.11
CA HIS A 273 3.42 27.24 12.22
C HIS A 273 2.07 27.14 12.94
N ALA A 274 1.89 26.12 13.80
CA ALA A 274 0.65 25.95 14.54
C ALA A 274 0.41 27.09 15.54
N VAL A 275 1.47 27.56 16.22
CA VAL A 275 1.41 28.73 17.12
C VAL A 275 1.06 29.99 16.33
N ALA A 276 1.68 30.20 15.15
CA ALA A 276 1.34 31.32 14.28
C ALA A 276 -0.13 31.27 13.79
N ALA A 277 -0.72 30.07 13.70
CA ALA A 277 -2.13 29.88 13.38
C ALA A 277 -3.08 30.01 14.59
N GLY A 278 -2.55 30.15 15.81
CA GLY A 278 -3.33 30.38 17.04
C GLY A 278 -3.27 29.26 18.08
N ALA A 279 -2.47 28.21 17.88
CA ALA A 279 -2.24 27.20 18.90
C ALA A 279 -1.45 27.76 20.08
N LYS A 280 -1.64 27.16 21.26
CA LYS A 280 -0.86 27.44 22.47
C LYS A 280 0.09 26.29 22.76
N VAL A 281 1.34 26.60 23.08
CA VAL A 281 2.29 25.61 23.60
C VAL A 281 1.90 25.22 25.02
N ILE A 282 1.63 23.93 25.24
CA ILE A 282 1.40 23.33 26.56
C ILE A 282 2.69 22.71 27.09
N MET A 283 3.44 22.05 26.20
CA MET A 283 4.75 21.49 26.48
C MET A 283 5.69 21.86 25.33
N PRO A 284 6.75 22.65 25.59
CA PRO A 284 7.77 22.95 24.58
C PRO A 284 8.42 21.68 24.04
N ALA A 285 8.89 21.73 22.79
CA ALA A 285 9.56 20.59 22.19
C ALA A 285 10.89 20.29 22.88
N ASP A 286 11.11 19.01 23.22
CA ASP A 286 12.38 18.51 23.72
C ASP A 286 12.65 17.09 23.19
N ASP A 287 13.89 16.65 23.33
CA ASP A 287 14.30 15.30 22.93
C ASP A 287 13.98 14.32 24.06
N MET A 288 13.11 13.36 23.77
CA MET A 288 12.54 12.49 24.79
C MET A 288 13.32 11.19 24.97
N PHE A 289 13.21 10.63 26.17
CA PHE A 289 13.89 9.39 26.54
C PHE A 289 13.45 8.19 25.68
N TRP A 290 12.28 8.26 25.03
CA TRP A 290 11.74 7.24 24.13
C TRP A 290 12.13 7.42 22.64
N GLY A 291 12.95 8.43 22.32
CA GLY A 291 13.58 8.54 21.00
C GLY A 291 12.91 9.50 20.01
N ASP A 292 11.93 10.28 20.46
CA ASP A 292 11.31 11.33 19.65
C ASP A 292 11.74 12.72 20.12
N ARG A 293 11.83 13.66 19.18
CA ARG A 293 11.66 15.08 19.48
C ARG A 293 10.16 15.33 19.62
N TYR A 294 9.70 15.88 20.73
CA TYR A 294 8.27 15.86 21.10
C TYR A 294 7.84 17.14 21.82
N GLY A 295 6.68 17.68 21.44
CA GLY A 295 6.00 18.76 22.16
C GLY A 295 4.48 18.58 22.19
N VAL A 296 3.78 19.40 22.98
CA VAL A 296 2.31 19.38 23.07
C VAL A 296 1.75 20.78 22.87
N LEU A 297 0.74 20.87 22.01
CA LEU A 297 -0.03 22.07 21.72
C LEU A 297 -1.48 21.88 22.17
N GLU A 298 -2.12 22.98 22.54
CA GLU A 298 -3.57 23.11 22.64
C GLU A 298 -4.05 23.97 21.48
N ASP A 299 -4.99 23.46 20.69
CA ASP A 299 -5.58 24.23 19.60
C ASP A 299 -6.66 25.21 20.12
N PRO A 300 -7.13 26.18 19.30
CA PRO A 300 -8.14 27.16 19.72
C PRO A 300 -9.47 26.55 20.21
N PHE A 301 -9.72 25.27 19.92
CA PHE A 301 -10.95 24.54 20.25
C PHE A 301 -10.76 23.65 21.49
N GLY A 302 -9.59 23.72 22.13
CA GLY A 302 -9.24 23.05 23.38
C GLY A 302 -8.80 21.60 23.21
N HIS A 303 -8.57 21.12 21.98
CA HIS A 303 -8.01 19.79 21.76
C HIS A 303 -6.49 19.82 21.91
N HIS A 304 -5.93 18.74 22.47
CA HIS A 304 -4.49 18.59 22.64
C HIS A 304 -3.90 17.81 21.47
N TRP A 305 -2.81 18.33 20.94
CA TRP A 305 -2.04 17.74 19.86
C TRP A 305 -0.62 17.50 20.33
N SER A 306 -0.18 16.25 20.32
CA SER A 306 1.24 15.94 20.47
C SER A 306 1.90 15.92 19.10
N ILE A 307 3.02 16.63 18.99
CA ILE A 307 3.76 16.78 17.74
C ILE A 307 5.10 16.10 17.93
N ALA A 308 5.41 15.13 17.08
CA ALA A 308 6.59 14.29 17.22
C ALA A 308 7.36 14.12 15.92
N THR A 309 8.68 14.00 16.02
CA THR A 309 9.56 13.50 14.96
C THR A 309 10.41 12.41 15.58
N HIS A 310 10.37 11.23 14.99
CA HIS A 310 11.22 10.14 15.44
C HIS A 310 12.69 10.44 15.09
N ILE A 311 13.58 10.45 16.09
CA ILE A 311 14.99 10.84 15.90
C ILE A 311 15.98 9.72 16.22
N ARG A 312 15.59 8.67 16.97
CA ARG A 312 16.43 7.50 17.24
C ARG A 312 15.62 6.24 17.56
N ASP A 313 16.01 5.12 16.94
CA ASP A 313 15.48 3.80 17.28
C ASP A 313 15.99 3.34 18.66
N LEU A 314 15.10 2.77 19.47
CA LEU A 314 15.43 2.19 20.76
C LEU A 314 14.65 0.90 20.98
N SER A 315 15.28 -0.05 21.66
CA SER A 315 14.58 -1.20 22.21
C SER A 315 13.68 -0.78 23.38
N TYR A 316 12.65 -1.59 23.64
CA TYR A 316 11.78 -1.38 24.80
C TYR A 316 12.57 -1.40 26.12
N GLU A 317 13.62 -2.20 26.22
CA GLU A 317 14.49 -2.28 27.40
C GLU A 317 15.26 -0.97 27.63
N GLU A 318 15.82 -0.38 26.57
CA GLU A 318 16.50 0.91 26.64
C GLU A 318 15.53 2.03 27.05
N ILE A 319 14.31 2.04 26.52
CA ILE A 319 13.27 2.99 26.90
C ILE A 319 12.89 2.80 28.38
N ALA A 320 12.67 1.56 28.81
CA ALA A 320 12.31 1.24 30.18
C ALA A 320 13.39 1.68 31.17
N GLU A 321 14.67 1.46 30.85
CA GLU A 321 15.78 1.90 31.68
C GLU A 321 15.88 3.43 31.73
N ALA A 322 15.79 4.10 30.58
CA ALA A 322 15.83 5.56 30.51
C ALA A 322 14.67 6.22 31.27
N SER A 323 13.49 5.60 31.28
CA SER A 323 12.30 6.10 31.99
C SER A 323 12.50 6.26 33.50
N LYS A 324 13.34 5.40 34.11
CA LYS A 324 13.61 5.42 35.57
C LYS A 324 14.27 6.71 36.01
N SER A 325 15.17 7.24 35.16
CA SER A 325 15.88 8.50 35.40
C SER A 325 14.97 9.71 35.12
N ALA A 326 14.08 9.60 34.13
CA ALA A 326 13.12 10.66 33.81
C ALA A 326 12.06 10.87 34.90
N MET A 327 11.58 9.81 35.56
CA MET A 327 10.64 9.95 36.69
C MET A 327 11.28 10.56 37.94
N CYS A 328 12.58 10.31 38.20
CA CYS A 328 13.29 10.92 39.33
C CYS A 328 13.55 12.42 39.16
N GLY A 329 13.56 12.94 37.93
CA GLY A 329 13.76 14.37 37.65
C GLY A 329 12.52 15.25 37.88
N ALA A 330 11.31 14.66 37.85
CA ALA A 330 10.05 15.40 37.96
C ALA A 330 9.74 15.88 39.41
N GLU A 331 10.27 15.21 40.43
CA GLU A 331 10.09 15.61 41.84
C GLU A 331 10.86 16.91 42.18
N GLY A 332 11.89 17.28 41.40
CA GLY A 332 12.71 18.47 41.62
C GLY A 332 12.17 19.78 41.03
N GLN A 333 11.10 19.74 40.22
CA GLN A 333 10.54 20.92 39.54
C GLN A 333 9.19 21.39 40.11
N GLN A 334 8.67 20.72 41.14
CA GLN A 334 7.45 21.14 41.86
C GLN A 334 7.72 22.04 43.08
N GLN A 335 8.97 22.44 43.32
CA GLN A 335 9.34 23.43 44.34
C GLN A 335 10.28 24.48 43.74
N ALA A 336 9.70 25.48 43.06
CA ALA A 336 10.34 26.77 42.82
C ALA A 336 9.28 27.87 42.67
#